data_AF-A0A7S2HLW2-F1
#
_entry.id   AF-A0A7S2HLW2-F1
#
_cell.length_a   1.000
_cell.length_b   1.000
_cell.length_c   1.000
_cell.angle_alpha   90.00
_cell.angle_beta   90.00
_cell.angle_gamma   90.00
#
_symmetry.space_group_name_H-M   'P 1'
#
loop_
_entity.id
_entity.type
_entity.pdbx_description
1 polymer ?
#
loop_
_entity_poly.entity_id
_entity_poly.type
_entity_poly.pdbx_seq_one_letter_code
_entity_poly.pdbx_strand_id
1 'polypeptide(L)'
;SSGCVDCESGKVAAKTTASTECEKCASPKASRHGATNCSECVEGYYSDHGICLDCPEVGVYCPAGTKLENIILKPGYWREDTSTTKILECAANPAACRGGRNGSSYCQDHTHGPYCAICDRDYWMTPEADRCQSCDDTNSFGVASGILIGVASFIVILLLVQMGLKYKGAAFGKQYIKAKRKYFRLKTKLKITATFAQVAASFPGQF
;
A
#
# COMPACT_ATOMS: atom_id res chain seq x y z
N SER A 1 -55.46 3.53 18.27
CA SER A 1 -54.01 3.28 18.17
C SER A 1 -53.42 4.39 17.32
N SER A 2 -52.73 5.36 17.93
CA SER A 2 -52.13 6.51 17.23
C SER A 2 -50.77 6.10 16.68
N GLY A 3 -50.67 5.89 15.37
CA GLY A 3 -49.44 5.42 14.72
C GLY A 3 -48.38 6.50 14.68
N CYS A 4 -47.17 6.20 15.15
CA CYS A 4 -45.99 7.00 14.88
C CYS A 4 -45.55 6.76 13.43
N VAL A 5 -45.32 7.83 12.66
CA VAL A 5 -44.71 7.71 11.33
C VAL A 5 -43.20 7.57 11.48
N ASP A 6 -42.64 6.59 10.77
CA ASP A 6 -41.20 6.37 10.67
C ASP A 6 -40.63 7.31 9.60
N CYS A 7 -39.86 8.31 10.03
CA CYS A 7 -39.31 9.34 9.14
C CYS A 7 -37.95 8.90 8.56
N GLU A 8 -37.74 9.19 7.27
CA GLU A 8 -36.44 9.02 6.61
C GLU A 8 -35.33 9.83 7.30
N SER A 9 -34.07 9.42 7.11
CA SER A 9 -32.90 10.13 7.63
C SER A 9 -32.90 11.62 7.24
N GLY A 10 -32.59 12.49 8.20
CA GLY A 10 -32.61 13.94 8.04
C GLY A 10 -33.95 14.62 8.35
N LYS A 11 -34.99 13.85 8.71
CA LYS A 11 -36.29 14.35 9.17
C LYS A 11 -36.72 13.73 10.49
N VAL A 12 -37.59 14.40 11.22
CA VAL A 12 -38.19 13.93 12.49
C VAL A 12 -39.68 14.24 12.52
N ALA A 13 -40.47 13.49 13.29
CA ALA A 13 -41.91 13.74 13.39
C ALA A 13 -42.18 15.14 13.97
N ALA A 14 -43.06 15.90 13.31
CA ALA A 14 -43.42 17.24 13.76
C ALA A 14 -44.27 17.17 15.05
N LYS A 15 -43.64 17.42 16.21
CA LYS A 15 -44.16 17.39 17.60
C LYS A 15 -44.33 16.01 18.26
N THR A 16 -44.15 16.03 19.58
CA THR A 16 -44.14 14.92 20.56
C THR A 16 -45.43 14.12 20.72
N THR A 17 -46.43 14.31 19.85
CA THR A 17 -47.68 13.54 19.82
C THR A 17 -47.94 13.09 18.39
N ALA A 18 -48.18 11.79 18.22
CA ALA A 18 -48.41 11.07 16.96
C ALA A 18 -48.70 11.97 15.75
N SER A 19 -47.62 12.30 15.03
CA SER A 19 -47.65 13.16 13.85
C SER A 19 -47.49 12.31 12.60
N THR A 20 -48.28 12.62 11.57
CA THR A 20 -48.17 12.01 10.24
C THR A 20 -47.21 12.75 9.32
N GLU A 21 -46.63 13.86 9.78
CA GLU A 21 -45.74 14.71 8.99
C GLU A 21 -44.31 14.70 9.55
N CYS A 22 -43.34 14.60 8.63
CA CYS A 22 -41.92 14.63 8.94
C CYS A 22 -41.34 16.01 8.62
N GLU A 23 -40.80 16.68 9.62
CA GLU A 23 -40.11 17.97 9.51
C GLU A 23 -38.60 17.76 9.30
N LYS A 24 -37.99 18.56 8.41
CA LYS A 24 -36.55 18.47 8.12
C LYS A 24 -35.74 19.09 9.24
N CYS A 25 -34.64 18.43 9.62
CA CYS A 25 -33.69 19.00 10.57
C CYS A 25 -33.06 20.31 10.06
N ALA A 26 -32.93 21.29 10.95
CA ALA A 26 -32.20 22.52 10.65
C ALA A 26 -30.71 22.24 10.46
N SER A 27 -30.13 22.66 9.34
CA SER A 27 -28.70 22.49 9.06
C SER A 27 -27.84 23.19 10.12
N PRO A 28 -26.71 22.61 10.57
CA PRO A 28 -26.04 21.38 10.09
C PRO A 28 -26.49 20.08 10.79
N LYS A 29 -27.66 20.06 11.43
CA LYS A 29 -28.19 18.85 12.09
C LYS A 29 -28.92 17.92 11.12
N ALA A 30 -28.86 16.64 11.44
CA ALA A 30 -29.52 15.54 10.77
C ALA A 30 -30.09 14.55 11.80
N SER A 31 -30.81 13.56 11.31
CA SER A 31 -31.40 12.49 12.10
C SER A 31 -31.19 11.16 11.38
N ARG A 32 -31.13 10.05 12.13
CA ARG A 32 -31.20 8.71 11.52
C ARG A 32 -32.64 8.38 11.16
N HIS A 33 -32.83 7.37 10.33
CA HIS A 33 -34.15 6.81 10.07
C HIS A 33 -34.88 6.49 11.38
N GLY A 34 -36.11 6.98 11.53
CA GLY A 34 -36.95 6.78 12.71
C GLY A 34 -36.50 7.51 13.98
N ALA A 35 -35.50 8.38 13.89
CA ALA A 35 -35.06 9.14 15.04
C ALA A 35 -36.11 10.19 15.44
N THR A 36 -36.24 10.40 16.75
CA THR A 36 -37.19 11.36 17.34
C THR A 36 -36.58 12.76 17.52
N ASN A 37 -35.28 12.92 17.26
CA ASN A 37 -34.56 14.18 17.38
C ASN A 37 -33.47 14.34 16.31
N CYS A 38 -33.08 15.59 16.06
CA CYS A 38 -32.02 15.98 15.14
C CYS A 38 -30.68 16.07 15.88
N SER A 39 -30.06 14.93 16.17
CA SER A 39 -28.82 14.86 16.96
C SER A 39 -27.56 14.68 16.11
N GLU A 40 -27.67 14.07 14.93
CA GLU A 40 -26.55 13.80 14.03
C GLU A 40 -26.13 15.06 13.26
N CYS A 41 -24.95 15.04 12.67
CA CYS A 41 -24.50 16.08 11.76
C CYS A 41 -24.71 15.66 10.31
N VAL A 42 -25.00 16.62 9.43
CA VAL A 42 -25.03 16.39 7.98
C VAL A 42 -23.62 16.10 7.44
N GLU A 43 -23.54 15.64 6.19
CA GLU A 43 -22.25 15.46 5.50
C GLU A 43 -21.46 16.78 5.46
N GLY A 44 -20.13 16.69 5.57
CA GLY A 44 -19.26 17.85 5.67
C GLY A 44 -19.11 18.40 7.08
N TYR A 45 -19.78 17.81 8.07
CA TYR A 45 -19.66 18.16 9.48
C TYR A 45 -19.36 16.92 10.33
N TYR A 46 -18.63 17.11 11.44
CA TYR A 46 -18.46 16.10 12.47
C TYR A 46 -19.05 16.58 13.80
N SER A 47 -19.53 15.63 14.60
CA SER A 47 -20.03 15.89 15.95
C SER A 47 -18.89 15.83 16.96
N ASP A 48 -18.73 16.90 17.74
CA ASP A 48 -17.92 16.94 18.95
C ASP A 48 -18.81 17.37 20.13
N HIS A 49 -18.98 16.48 21.11
CA HIS A 49 -19.88 16.71 22.25
C HIS A 49 -21.30 17.21 21.87
N GLY A 50 -21.82 16.77 20.72
CA GLY A 50 -23.15 17.16 20.21
C GLY A 50 -23.17 18.47 19.43
N ILE A 51 -22.04 19.14 19.23
CA ILE A 51 -21.89 20.31 18.38
C ILE A 51 -21.40 19.86 17.01
N CYS A 52 -22.03 20.32 15.93
CA CYS A 52 -21.57 20.05 14.58
C CYS A 52 -20.54 21.10 14.17
N LEU A 53 -19.33 20.64 13.90
CA LEU A 53 -18.20 21.46 13.48
C LEU A 53 -17.83 21.10 12.04
N ASP A 54 -17.31 22.08 11.29
CA ASP A 54 -16.90 21.87 9.90
C ASP A 54 -15.85 20.76 9.80
N CYS A 55 -16.03 19.87 8.82
CA CYS A 55 -15.05 18.84 8.54
C CYS A 55 -13.77 19.49 8.00
N PRO A 56 -12.58 19.12 8.53
CA PRO A 56 -11.32 19.61 7.98
C PRO A 56 -11.22 19.33 6.47
N GLU A 57 -10.84 20.34 5.69
CA GLU A 57 -10.80 20.23 4.22
C GLU A 57 -9.73 19.23 3.73
N VAL A 58 -8.63 19.12 4.50
CA VAL A 58 -7.44 18.35 4.13
C VAL A 58 -7.39 17.04 4.90
N GLY A 59 -7.11 15.96 4.17
CA GLY A 59 -6.75 14.67 4.76
C GLY A 59 -7.87 13.85 5.40
N VAL A 60 -9.11 14.35 5.41
CA VAL A 60 -10.25 13.62 5.98
C VAL A 60 -11.50 13.70 5.08
N TYR A 61 -12.48 12.86 5.40
CA TYR A 61 -13.82 12.88 4.83
C TYR A 61 -14.85 12.61 5.95
N CYS A 62 -15.91 13.42 6.02
CA CYS A 62 -16.94 13.31 7.06
C CYS A 62 -18.33 13.04 6.44
N PRO A 63 -18.73 11.77 6.26
CA PRO A 63 -20.12 11.41 5.99
C PRO A 63 -21.06 11.92 7.07
N ALA A 64 -22.37 11.97 6.76
CA ALA A 64 -23.38 12.26 7.78
C ALA A 64 -23.26 11.33 9.00
N GLY A 65 -23.37 11.90 10.20
CA GLY A 65 -23.19 11.20 11.48
C GLY A 65 -21.75 10.91 11.89
N THR A 66 -20.76 11.55 11.25
CA THR A 66 -19.36 11.46 11.69
C THR A 66 -19.21 12.09 13.08
N LYS A 67 -18.42 11.46 13.95
CA LYS A 67 -18.02 11.99 15.26
C LYS A 67 -16.52 12.22 15.29
N LEU A 68 -16.03 13.08 16.17
CA LEU A 68 -14.60 13.36 16.36
C LEU A 68 -13.76 12.08 16.47
N GLU A 69 -14.21 11.15 17.33
CA GLU A 69 -13.59 9.83 17.54
C GLU A 69 -13.44 8.99 16.26
N ASN A 70 -14.37 9.13 15.31
CA ASN A 70 -14.50 8.27 14.14
C ASN A 70 -14.35 9.04 12.81
N ILE A 71 -13.69 10.21 12.82
CA ILE A 71 -13.34 10.93 11.59
C ILE A 71 -12.55 10.00 10.66
N ILE A 72 -12.94 9.96 9.39
CA ILE A 72 -12.30 9.10 8.39
C ILE A 72 -11.10 9.84 7.81
N LEU A 73 -9.89 9.32 8.04
CA LEU A 73 -8.67 9.80 7.41
C LEU A 73 -8.58 9.23 5.99
N LYS A 74 -8.21 10.09 5.05
CA LYS A 74 -7.85 9.68 3.69
C LYS A 74 -6.49 8.93 3.73
N PRO A 75 -6.21 8.05 2.77
CA PRO A 75 -4.88 7.45 2.63
C PRO A 75 -3.80 8.53 2.54
N GLY A 76 -2.62 8.26 3.11
CA GLY A 76 -1.52 9.21 3.23
C GLY A 76 -1.60 10.13 4.46
N TYR A 77 -2.65 10.03 5.27
CA TYR A 77 -2.81 10.84 6.48
C TYR A 77 -2.86 9.98 7.75
N TRP A 78 -2.40 10.59 8.84
CA TRP A 78 -2.30 9.99 10.16
C TRP A 78 -2.68 11.01 11.24
N ARG A 79 -3.19 10.50 12.37
CA ARG A 79 -3.38 11.29 13.59
C ARG A 79 -2.98 10.46 14.82
N GLU A 80 -2.43 11.14 15.81
CA GLU A 80 -1.98 10.52 17.06
C GLU A 80 -3.16 10.02 17.91
N ASP A 81 -4.20 10.84 18.00
CA ASP A 81 -5.36 10.55 18.83
C ASP A 81 -6.66 10.84 18.07
N THR A 82 -7.60 9.91 18.20
CA THR A 82 -9.00 10.01 17.78
C THR A 82 -9.77 11.20 18.38
N SER A 83 -9.30 11.77 19.49
CA SER A 83 -9.88 12.94 20.15
C SER A 83 -9.47 14.28 19.53
N THR A 84 -8.63 14.28 18.49
CA THR A 84 -8.11 15.51 17.88
C THR A 84 -8.43 15.60 16.38
N THR A 85 -8.55 16.83 15.90
CA THR A 85 -8.59 17.18 14.47
C THR A 85 -7.23 17.58 13.92
N LYS A 86 -6.15 17.29 14.66
CA LYS A 86 -4.78 17.52 14.18
C LYS A 86 -4.39 16.39 13.24
N ILE A 87 -4.75 16.56 11.98
CA ILE A 87 -4.47 15.60 10.91
C ILE A 87 -3.12 15.93 10.29
N LEU A 88 -2.26 14.92 10.15
CA LEU A 88 -0.89 15.06 9.68
C LEU A 88 -0.68 14.21 8.43
N GLU A 89 0.09 14.71 7.49
CA GLU A 89 0.43 14.01 6.26
C GLU A 89 1.68 13.13 6.46
N CYS A 90 1.64 11.91 5.94
CA CYS A 90 2.76 10.98 5.94
C CYS A 90 3.67 11.21 4.72
N ALA A 91 4.26 12.40 4.63
CA ALA A 91 4.97 12.86 3.43
C ALA A 91 6.15 11.97 3.00
N ALA A 92 6.85 11.35 3.97
CA ALA A 92 8.01 10.50 3.68
C ALA A 92 7.63 9.15 3.09
N ASN A 93 6.49 8.58 3.51
CA ASN A 93 5.96 7.33 2.97
C ASN A 93 4.42 7.35 3.05
N PRO A 94 3.75 7.94 2.03
CA PRO A 94 2.30 8.04 2.03
C PRO A 94 1.60 6.68 2.03
N ALA A 95 2.26 5.64 1.49
CA ALA A 95 1.71 4.30 1.43
C ALA A 95 1.60 3.65 2.82
N ALA A 96 2.50 3.96 3.76
CA ALA A 96 2.48 3.45 5.13
C ALA A 96 1.23 3.87 5.90
N CYS A 97 0.64 5.02 5.56
CA CYS A 97 -0.58 5.54 6.17
C CYS A 97 -1.79 5.11 5.34
N ARG A 98 -2.39 3.99 5.73
CA ARG A 98 -3.63 3.49 5.13
C ARG A 98 -4.81 4.45 5.33
N GLY A 99 -4.80 5.22 6.42
CA GLY A 99 -5.94 6.06 6.82
C GLY A 99 -7.08 5.21 7.42
N GLY A 100 -8.29 5.74 7.44
CA GLY A 100 -9.46 5.05 8.01
C GLY A 100 -10.04 5.74 9.26
N ARG A 101 -10.91 5.04 10.00
CA ARG A 101 -11.71 5.64 11.08
C ARG A 101 -11.02 5.65 12.43
N ASN A 102 -10.20 4.63 12.70
CA ASN A 102 -9.75 4.32 14.05
C ASN A 102 -8.21 4.26 14.12
N GLY A 103 -7.65 4.61 15.29
CA GLY A 103 -6.22 4.62 15.58
C GLY A 103 -5.44 3.40 15.08
N SER A 104 -6.01 2.21 15.29
CA SER A 104 -5.41 0.93 14.89
C SER A 104 -5.45 0.65 13.39
N SER A 105 -6.27 1.36 12.62
CA SER A 105 -6.40 1.18 11.17
C SER A 105 -5.57 2.15 10.33
N TYR A 106 -4.99 3.19 10.95
CA TYR A 106 -4.27 4.24 10.20
C TYR A 106 -3.01 3.72 9.52
N CYS A 107 -2.38 2.71 10.11
CA CYS A 107 -1.16 2.13 9.59
C CYS A 107 -1.43 0.91 8.71
N GLN A 108 -0.60 0.73 7.70
CA GLN A 108 -0.50 -0.52 6.96
C GLN A 108 -0.05 -1.66 7.88
N ASP A 109 -0.16 -2.88 7.35
CA ASP A 109 0.36 -4.04 8.04
C ASP A 109 1.88 -3.89 8.25
N HIS A 110 2.35 -4.32 9.42
CA HIS A 110 3.76 -4.28 9.83
C HIS A 110 4.35 -2.87 10.04
N THR A 111 3.51 -1.84 10.13
CA THR A 111 3.92 -0.50 10.51
C THR A 111 3.17 0.01 11.73
N HIS A 112 3.84 0.81 12.55
CA HIS A 112 3.26 1.43 13.73
C HIS A 112 3.95 2.76 14.09
N GLY A 113 3.46 3.40 15.16
CA GLY A 113 4.04 4.63 15.69
C GLY A 113 3.68 5.89 14.91
N PRO A 114 4.37 7.02 15.20
CA PRO A 114 4.12 8.29 14.54
C PRO A 114 4.28 8.19 13.02
N TYR A 115 3.29 8.66 12.28
CA TYR A 115 3.26 8.60 10.81
C TYR A 115 3.40 7.18 10.24
N CYS A 116 3.15 6.15 11.03
CA CYS A 116 3.36 4.75 10.65
C CYS A 116 4.78 4.48 10.13
N ALA A 117 5.77 5.22 10.66
CA ALA A 117 7.14 5.21 10.17
C ALA A 117 8.03 4.12 10.81
N ILE A 118 7.50 3.34 11.76
CA ILE A 118 8.24 2.32 12.48
C ILE A 118 7.79 0.95 12.00
N CYS A 119 8.72 0.08 11.64
CA CYS A 119 8.40 -1.31 11.34
C CYS A 119 8.16 -2.10 12.63
N ASP A 120 7.23 -3.06 12.55
CA ASP A 120 7.07 -4.09 13.57
C ASP A 120 8.38 -4.87 13.80
N ARG A 121 8.43 -5.60 14.91
CA ARG A 121 9.55 -6.51 15.19
C ARG A 121 9.71 -7.52 14.05
N ASP A 122 10.97 -7.83 13.71
CA ASP A 122 11.35 -8.74 12.63
C ASP A 122 11.04 -8.21 11.22
N TYR A 123 10.74 -6.92 11.13
CA TYR A 123 10.66 -6.18 9.88
C TYR A 123 11.62 -5.00 9.85
N TRP A 124 12.01 -4.59 8.65
CA TRP A 124 12.92 -3.47 8.42
C TRP A 124 12.56 -2.74 7.12
N MET A 125 13.02 -1.50 6.94
CA MET A 125 12.74 -0.69 5.75
C MET A 125 14.00 0.09 5.34
N THR A 126 14.31 0.10 4.04
CA THR A 126 15.34 1.00 3.48
C THR A 126 14.73 2.32 3.06
N PRO A 127 15.54 3.38 2.87
CA PRO A 127 15.06 4.66 2.34
C PRO A 127 14.34 4.55 0.98
N GLU A 128 14.65 3.53 0.18
CA GLU A 128 14.05 3.30 -1.14
C GLU A 128 12.81 2.40 -1.09
N ALA A 129 12.49 1.81 0.07
CA ALA A 129 11.38 0.89 0.22
C ALA A 129 10.14 1.62 0.76
N ASP A 130 9.02 1.49 0.05
CA ASP A 130 7.73 2.05 0.47
C ASP A 130 7.00 1.19 1.50
N ARG A 131 7.59 0.05 1.94
CA ARG A 131 7.00 -0.86 2.92
C ARG A 131 8.06 -1.60 3.73
N CYS A 132 7.68 -1.98 4.94
CA CYS A 132 8.46 -2.86 5.79
C CYS A 132 8.58 -4.27 5.17
N GLN A 133 9.80 -4.80 5.13
CA GLN A 133 10.15 -6.12 4.62
C GLN A 133 10.53 -7.03 5.79
N SER A 134 10.27 -8.34 5.67
CA SER A 134 10.63 -9.28 6.72
C SER A 134 12.15 -9.46 6.77
N CYS A 135 12.71 -9.60 7.98
CA CYS A 135 14.10 -9.98 8.20
C CYS A 135 14.39 -11.42 7.74
N ASP A 136 13.38 -12.30 7.75
CA ASP A 136 13.49 -13.72 7.39
C ASP A 136 13.34 -14.00 5.89
N ASP A 137 13.13 -12.96 5.07
CA ASP A 137 13.24 -13.02 3.62
C ASP A 137 14.72 -13.21 3.22
N THR A 138 15.27 -14.37 3.59
CA THR A 138 16.47 -14.92 2.98
C THR A 138 16.13 -15.18 1.52
N ASN A 139 16.38 -14.17 0.69
CA ASN A 139 16.29 -14.22 -0.76
C ASN A 139 16.86 -15.56 -1.26
N SER A 140 15.97 -16.52 -1.50
CA SER A 140 16.32 -17.85 -2.01
C SER A 140 16.98 -17.74 -3.40
N PHE A 141 16.88 -16.55 -4.00
CA PHE A 141 17.54 -16.13 -5.22
C PHE A 141 19.07 -16.14 -5.15
N GLY A 142 19.68 -15.86 -3.99
CA GLY A 142 21.14 -15.81 -3.85
C GLY A 142 21.81 -17.18 -3.84
N VAL A 143 21.22 -18.14 -3.12
CA VAL A 143 21.81 -19.46 -2.90
C VAL A 143 21.70 -20.34 -4.16
N ALA A 144 20.54 -20.32 -4.84
CA ALA A 144 20.34 -21.06 -6.08
C ALA A 144 21.18 -20.51 -7.24
N SER A 145 21.32 -19.18 -7.34
CA SER A 145 22.14 -18.53 -8.37
C SER A 145 23.64 -18.80 -8.17
N GLY A 146 24.12 -18.79 -6.92
CA GLY A 146 25.52 -19.11 -6.59
C GLY A 146 25.92 -20.53 -6.99
N ILE A 147 25.06 -21.52 -6.75
CA ILE A 147 25.31 -22.92 -7.13
C ILE A 147 25.39 -23.06 -8.66
N LEU A 148 24.47 -22.45 -9.41
CA LEU A 148 24.47 -22.50 -10.87
C LEU A 148 25.73 -21.87 -11.47
N ILE A 149 26.17 -20.73 -10.94
CA ILE A 149 27.42 -20.07 -11.38
C ILE A 149 28.62 -20.96 -11.05
N GLY A 150 28.66 -21.56 -9.85
CA GLY A 150 29.72 -22.48 -9.43
C GLY A 150 29.83 -23.70 -10.36
N VAL A 151 28.71 -24.35 -10.67
CA VAL A 151 28.66 -25.51 -11.57
C VAL A 151 29.09 -25.13 -12.99
N ALA A 152 28.60 -24.01 -13.53
CA ALA A 152 29.01 -23.54 -14.86
C ALA A 152 30.51 -23.24 -14.93
N SER A 153 31.07 -22.62 -13.89
CA SER A 153 32.51 -22.33 -13.77
C SER A 153 33.33 -23.61 -13.77
N PHE A 154 32.89 -24.63 -13.02
CA PHE A 154 33.55 -25.92 -12.95
C PHE A 154 33.54 -26.65 -14.29
N ILE A 155 32.40 -26.66 -15.00
CA ILE A 155 32.30 -27.26 -16.34
C ILE A 155 33.25 -26.57 -17.33
N VAL A 156 33.34 -25.24 -17.30
CA VAL A 156 34.28 -24.49 -18.17
C VAL A 156 35.72 -24.86 -17.87
N ILE A 157 36.11 -24.96 -16.60
CA ILE A 157 37.46 -25.37 -16.20
C ILE A 157 37.75 -26.80 -16.69
N LEU A 158 36.82 -27.73 -16.51
CA LEU A 158 36.96 -29.10 -17.01
C LEU A 158 37.14 -29.14 -18.54
N LEU A 159 36.37 -28.36 -19.29
CA LEU A 159 36.52 -28.25 -20.75
C LEU A 159 37.89 -27.68 -21.14
N LEU A 160 38.40 -26.67 -20.41
CA LEU A 160 39.73 -26.11 -20.64
C LEU A 160 40.84 -27.12 -20.35
N VAL A 161 40.73 -27.87 -19.25
CA VAL A 161 41.68 -28.94 -18.88
C VAL A 161 41.64 -30.08 -19.90
N GLN A 162 40.45 -30.57 -20.28
CA GLN A 162 40.28 -31.60 -21.32
C GLN A 162 40.87 -31.14 -22.67
N MET A 163 40.69 -29.87 -23.03
CA MET A 163 41.32 -29.31 -24.23
C MET A 163 42.85 -29.23 -24.10
N GLY A 164 43.39 -28.86 -22.94
CA GLY A 164 44.83 -28.80 -22.68
C GLY A 164 45.50 -30.18 -22.68
N LEU A 165 44.80 -31.22 -22.19
CA LEU A 165 45.28 -32.60 -22.22
C LEU A 165 45.20 -33.21 -23.64
N LYS A 166 44.15 -32.90 -24.40
CA LYS A 166 43.91 -33.48 -25.74
C LYS A 166 44.72 -32.81 -26.84
N TYR A 167 45.01 -31.51 -26.73
CA TYR A 167 45.68 -30.74 -27.77
C TYR A 167 47.02 -30.18 -27.26
N LYS A 168 48.14 -30.56 -27.88
CA LYS A 168 49.48 -30.01 -27.56
C LYS A 168 49.87 -28.88 -28.54
N GLY A 169 50.58 -27.86 -28.04
CA GLY A 169 51.21 -26.81 -28.86
C GLY A 169 50.24 -25.95 -29.70
N ALA A 170 50.60 -25.66 -30.95
CA ALA A 170 49.84 -24.76 -31.83
C ALA A 170 48.40 -25.22 -32.15
N ALA A 171 48.07 -26.50 -31.97
CA ALA A 171 46.72 -27.04 -32.17
C ALA A 171 45.74 -26.57 -31.07
N PHE A 172 46.23 -26.41 -29.83
CA PHE A 172 45.45 -25.88 -28.71
C PHE A 172 45.00 -24.44 -28.96
N GLY A 173 45.94 -23.58 -29.39
CA GLY A 173 45.65 -22.17 -29.69
C GLY A 173 44.58 -22.00 -30.78
N LYS A 174 44.63 -22.81 -31.85
CA LYS A 174 43.61 -22.75 -32.94
C LYS A 174 42.22 -23.14 -32.46
N GLN A 175 42.08 -24.18 -31.62
CA GLN A 175 40.78 -24.59 -31.08
C GLN A 175 40.24 -23.62 -30.03
N TYR A 176 41.09 -23.11 -29.14
CA TYR A 176 40.72 -22.10 -28.15
C TYR A 176 40.20 -20.80 -28.79
N ILE A 177 40.85 -20.31 -29.86
CA ILE A 177 40.40 -19.12 -30.59
C ILE A 177 39.03 -19.35 -31.24
N LYS A 178 38.75 -20.55 -31.79
CA LYS A 178 37.43 -20.89 -32.35
C LYS A 178 36.34 -20.92 -31.27
N ALA A 179 36.62 -21.55 -30.13
CA ALA A 179 35.70 -21.59 -29.00
C ALA A 179 35.40 -20.18 -28.44
N LYS A 180 36.45 -19.36 -28.26
CA LYS A 180 36.32 -17.95 -27.81
C LYS A 180 35.47 -17.12 -28.78
N ARG A 181 35.67 -17.27 -30.10
CA ARG A 181 34.85 -16.59 -31.12
C ARG A 181 33.37 -17.00 -31.06
N LYS A 182 33.09 -18.29 -30.82
CA LYS A 182 31.73 -18.82 -30.69
C LYS A 182 31.05 -18.30 -29.41
N TYR A 183 31.77 -18.31 -28.28
CA TYR A 183 31.28 -17.74 -27.02
C TYR A 183 30.99 -16.23 -27.15
N PHE A 184 31.89 -15.46 -27.78
CA PHE A 184 31.68 -14.02 -27.95
C PHE A 184 30.43 -13.73 -28.79
N ARG A 185 30.22 -14.45 -29.91
CA ARG A 185 29.00 -14.33 -30.72
C ARG A 185 27.73 -14.70 -29.93
N LEU A 186 27.79 -15.75 -29.11
CA LEU A 186 26.65 -16.18 -28.31
C LEU A 186 26.34 -15.17 -27.20
N LYS A 187 27.36 -14.66 -26.51
CA LYS A 187 27.23 -13.63 -25.46
C LYS A 187 26.58 -12.35 -25.99
N THR A 188 26.98 -11.90 -27.18
CA THR A 188 26.38 -10.71 -27.81
C THR A 188 24.89 -10.92 -28.06
N LYS A 189 24.49 -12.09 -28.59
CA LYS A 189 23.06 -12.41 -28.80
C LYS A 189 22.28 -12.48 -27.50
N LEU A 190 22.83 -13.16 -26.48
CA LEU A 190 22.18 -13.33 -25.19
C LEU A 190 21.98 -12.00 -24.47
N LYS A 191 22.99 -11.11 -24.53
CA LYS A 191 22.91 -9.77 -23.94
C LYS A 191 21.82 -8.92 -24.60
N ILE A 192 21.72 -8.96 -25.94
CA ILE A 192 20.67 -8.24 -26.68
C ILE A 192 19.27 -8.74 -26.30
N THR A 193 19.07 -10.07 -26.24
CA THR A 193 17.78 -10.66 -25.86
C THR A 193 17.41 -10.33 -24.42
N ALA A 194 18.36 -10.37 -23.49
CA ALA A 194 18.12 -10.01 -22.09
C ALA A 194 17.75 -8.53 -21.93
N THR A 195 18.45 -7.62 -22.61
CA THR A 195 18.10 -6.19 -22.59
C THR A 195 16.73 -5.93 -23.20
N PHE A 196 16.37 -6.64 -24.27
CA PHE A 196 15.04 -6.53 -24.87
C PHE A 196 13.94 -7.03 -23.92
N ALA A 197 14.17 -8.16 -23.24
CA ALA A 197 13.23 -8.71 -22.26
C ALA A 197 13.06 -7.77 -21.04
N GLN A 198 14.13 -7.17 -20.54
CA GLN A 198 14.06 -6.18 -19.45
C GLN A 198 13.22 -4.95 -19.86
N VAL A 199 13.43 -4.44 -21.07
CA VAL A 199 12.65 -3.31 -21.60
C VAL A 199 11.18 -3.70 -21.78
N ALA A 200 10.90 -4.87 -22.37
CA ALA A 200 9.53 -5.35 -22.55
C ALA A 200 8.79 -5.54 -21.21
N ALA A 201 9.47 -6.08 -20.19
CA ALA A 201 8.92 -6.27 -18.85
C ALA A 201 8.72 -4.96 -18.06
N SER A 202 9.41 -3.88 -18.44
CA SER A 202 9.26 -2.57 -17.81
C SER A 202 8.03 -1.79 -18.28
N PHE A 203 7.33 -2.26 -19.32
CA PHE A 203 6.04 -1.70 -19.72
C PHE A 203 4.92 -2.40 -18.94
N PRO A 204 4.19 -1.70 -18.04
CA PRO A 204 3.03 -2.27 -17.39
C PRO A 204 1.98 -2.59 -18.46
N GLY A 205 1.41 -3.80 -18.38
CA GLY A 205 0.41 -4.27 -19.34
C GLY A 205 -0.73 -3.26 -19.49
N GLN A 206 -0.76 -2.56 -20.61
CA GLN A 206 -1.96 -1.87 -21.08
C GLN A 206 -2.82 -2.87 -21.84
N PHE A 207 -3.46 -3.80 -21.14
CA PHE A 207 -4.68 -4.51 -21.55
C PHE A 207 -5.40 -5.04 -20.30
#